data_AF-A0A354YD89-F1
#
_entry.id   AF-A0A354YD89-F1
#
_cell.length_a   1.000
_cell.length_b   1.000
_cell.length_c   1.000
_cell.angle_alpha   90.00
_cell.angle_beta   90.00
_cell.angle_gamma   90.00
#
_symmetry.space_group_name_H-M   'P 1'
#
loop_
_entity.id
_entity.type
_entity.pdbx_description
1 polymer ?
#
loop_
_entity_poly.entity_id
_entity_poly.type
_entity_poly.pdbx_seq_one_letter_code
_entity_poly.pdbx_strand_id
1 'polypeptide(L)' 'MLELFGRSASINVRKVLWLLDELGLAHVRHGADAALDPALLRA' A
#
# COMPACT_ATOMS: atom_id res chain seq x y z
N MET A 1 0.28 -3.14 18.03
CA MET A 1 -0.46 -3.03 16.76
C MET A 1 0.44 -2.29 15.80
N LEU A 2 0.78 -2.84 14.63
CA LEU A 2 1.73 -2.23 13.70
C LEU A 2 1.00 -1.27 12.74
N GLU A 3 1.61 -0.12 12.47
CA GLU A 3 1.11 0.88 11.52
C GLU A 3 2.10 1.01 10.36
N LEU A 4 1.62 0.83 9.13
CA LEU A 4 2.43 0.92 7.92
C LEU A 4 2.02 2.12 7.08
N PHE A 5 2.91 3.10 6.96
CA PHE A 5 2.68 4.29 6.14
C PHE A 5 3.33 4.14 4.77
N GLY A 6 2.52 4.28 3.73
CA GLY A 6 3.02 4.30 2.35
C GLY A 6 1.99 3.89 1.32
N ARG A 7 2.22 4.31 0.07
CA ARG A 7 1.38 3.96 -1.08
C ARG A 7 1.59 2.50 -1.47
N SER A 8 0.52 1.80 -1.81
CA SER A 8 0.56 0.41 -2.25
C SER A 8 1.35 0.20 -3.55
N ALA A 9 1.43 1.23 -4.40
CA ALA A 9 2.27 1.22 -5.61
C ALA A 9 3.79 1.11 -5.32
N SER A 10 4.24 1.54 -4.14
CA SER A 10 5.65 1.45 -3.75
C SER A 10 6.08 0.01 -3.57
N ILE A 11 7.11 -0.42 -4.30
CA ILE A 11 7.66 -1.77 -4.16
C ILE A 11 8.20 -2.04 -2.75
N ASN A 12 8.71 -1.02 -2.07
CA ASN A 12 9.22 -1.16 -0.71
C ASN A 12 8.09 -1.40 0.29
N VAL A 13 6.94 -0.74 0.11
CA VAL A 13 5.73 -0.98 0.94
C VAL A 13 5.22 -2.40 0.71
N ARG A 14 5.17 -2.86 -0.54
CA ARG A 14 4.73 -4.23 -0.87
C ARG A 14 5.63 -5.31 -0.27
N LYS A 15 6.94 -5.09 -0.22
CA LYS A 15 7.88 -6.00 0.46
C LYS A 15 7.57 -6.13 1.95
N VAL A 16 7.30 -5.00 2.61
CA VAL A 16 6.96 -5.00 4.04
C VAL A 16 5.61 -5.69 4.27
N LEU A 17 4.59 -5.40 3.45
CA LEU A 17 3.29 -6.07 3.52
C LEU A 17 3.43 -7.59 3.40
N TRP A 18 4.21 -8.06 2.42
CA TRP A 18 4.46 -9.49 2.26
C TRP A 18 5.11 -10.10 3.51
N LEU A 19 6.14 -9.46 4.05
CA LEU A 19 6.77 -9.93 5.29
C LEU A 19 5.78 -10.00 6.46
N LEU A 20 4.91 -9.00 6.61
CA LEU A 20 3.90 -8.97 7.67
C LEU A 20 2.91 -10.13 7.52
N ASP A 21 2.51 -10.45 6.29
CA ASP A 21 1.61 -11.58 5.99
C ASP A 21 2.29 -12.92 6.32
N GLU A 22 3.55 -13.13 5.90
CA GLU A 22 4.30 -14.37 6.18
C GLU A 22 4.51 -14.61 7.67
N LEU A 23 4.67 -13.54 8.45
CA LEU A 23 4.85 -13.62 9.90
C LEU A 23 3.53 -13.63 10.69
N GLY A 24 2.38 -13.52 10.00
CA GLY A 24 1.07 -13.46 10.66
C GLY A 24 0.88 -12.23 11.56
N LEU A 25 1.50 -11.10 11.21
CA LEU A 25 1.50 -9.90 12.05
C LEU A 25 0.33 -8.98 11.70
N ALA A 26 -0.54 -8.76 12.70
CA ALA A 26 -1.65 -7.82 12.58
C ALA A 26 -1.14 -6.38 12.37
N HIS A 27 -1.61 -5.73 11.30
CA HIS A 27 -1.20 -4.39 10.91
C HIS A 27 -2.36 -3.57 10.30
N VAL A 28 -2.23 -2.25 10.36
CA VAL A 28 -3.09 -1.29 9.65
C VAL A 28 -2.22 -0.50 8.66
N ARG A 29 -2.64 -0.41 7.40
CA ARG A 29 -1.94 0.36 6.37
C ARG A 29 -2.58 1.73 6.16
N HIS A 30 -1.76 2.77 6.15
CA HIS A 30 -2.13 4.13 5.81
C HIS A 30 -1.46 4.53 4.49
N GLY A 31 -2.23 4.59 3.41
CA GLY A 31 -1.73 4.96 2.08
C GLY A 31 -2.61 6.00 1.40
N ALA A 32 -1.98 7.01 0.79
CA ALA A 32 -2.64 7.92 -0.14
C ALA A 32 -2.62 7.29 -1.54
N ASP A 33 -3.39 6.21 -1.70
CA ASP A 33 -3.57 5.54 -2.97
C ASP A 33 -4.53 6.40 -3.81
N ALA A 34 -3.98 7.39 -4.52
CA ALA A 34 -4.76 8.17 -5.47
C ALA A 34 -5.23 7.24 -6.59
N ALA A 35 -6.55 7.10 -6.75
CA ALA A 35 -7.10 6.50 -7.95
C ALA A 35 -6.71 7.40 -9.14
N LEU A 36 -6.05 6.83 -10.14
CA LEU A 36 -5.90 7.49 -11.44
C LEU A 36 -7.32 7.72 -11.97
N ASP A 37 -7.73 8.98 -12.07
CA ASP A 37 -9.01 9.33 -12.67
C ASP A 37 -8.99 8.85 -14.14
N PRO A 38 -9.86 7.91 -14.54
CA PRO A 38 -9.93 7.46 -15.92
C PRO A 38 -10.19 8.59 -16.93
N ALA A 39 -10.76 9.72 -16.49
CA ALA A 39 -10.97 10.90 -17.32
C ALA A 39 -9.63 11.54 -17.76
N LEU A 40 -8.57 11.42 -16.96
CA LEU A 40 -7.25 11.99 -17.26
C LEU A 40 -6.47 11.18 -18.33
N LEU A 41 -6.89 9.95 -18.60
CA LEU A 41 -6.25 9.06 -19.59
C LEU A 41 -6.79 9.24 -21.03
N ARG A 42 -7.82 10.08 -21.22
CA ARG A 42 -8.47 10.32 -22.52
C ARG A 42 -8.12 11.67 -23.16
N ALA A 43 -7.24 12.46 -22.54
CA ALA A 43 -6.74 13.73 -23.05
C ALA A 43 -5.35 13.56 -23.69
#